data_AF-A0A7W1B6A3-F1
#
_entry.id   AF-A0A7W1B6A3-F1
#
_cell.length_a   1.000
_cell.length_b   1.000
_cell.length_c   1.000
_cell.angle_alpha   90.00
_cell.angle_beta   90.00
_cell.angle_gamma   90.00
#
_symmetry.space_group_name_H-M   'P 1'
#
loop_
_entity.id
_entity.type
_entity.pdbx_description
1 polymer ?
#
loop_
_entity_poly.entity_id
_entity_poly.type
_entity_poly.pdbx_seq_one_letter_code
_entity_poly.pdbx_strand_id
1 'polypeptide(L)'
;MTPASKLAALVDRCEADATAVADARPDGDALASEVGGELELRWWVAVIRGVMREPPDGDAVRELYGELVDRYRERPELVTVLRPLGDEIRALEASGALPSTLVARSTRPPRR
;
A
#
# COMPACT_ATOMS: atom_id res chain seq x y z
N MET A 1 9.85 17.11 -19.34
CA MET A 1 8.81 16.48 -18.48
C MET A 1 9.06 16.90 -17.05
N THR A 2 8.05 17.43 -16.37
CA THR A 2 8.15 17.81 -14.94
C THR A 2 8.20 16.55 -14.06
N PRO A 3 8.68 16.64 -12.81
CA PRO A 3 8.63 15.53 -11.84
C PRO A 3 7.22 14.94 -11.71
N ALA A 4 6.20 15.81 -11.60
CA ALA A 4 4.79 15.39 -11.55
C ALA A 4 4.34 14.62 -12.81
N SER A 5 4.71 15.07 -14.02
CA SER A 5 4.36 14.32 -15.25
C SER A 5 5.09 12.99 -15.37
N LYS A 6 6.33 12.89 -14.86
CA LYS A 6 7.07 11.61 -14.79
C LYS A 6 6.40 10.64 -13.84
N LEU A 7 6.07 11.10 -12.64
CA LEU A 7 5.41 10.29 -11.63
C LEU A 7 4.04 9.82 -12.11
N ALA A 8 3.24 10.69 -12.74
CA ALA A 8 1.95 10.32 -13.30
C ALA A 8 2.06 9.18 -14.32
N ALA A 9 3.02 9.25 -15.25
CA ALA A 9 3.25 8.19 -16.22
C ALA A 9 3.70 6.87 -15.56
N LEU A 10 4.51 6.93 -14.50
CA LEU A 10 4.90 5.75 -13.73
C LEU A 10 3.71 5.14 -12.99
N VAL A 11 2.90 5.97 -12.34
CA VAL A 11 1.67 5.56 -11.65
C VAL A 11 0.72 4.87 -12.62
N ASP A 12 0.41 5.50 -13.75
CA ASP A 12 -0.52 4.94 -14.74
C ASP A 12 -0.01 3.60 -15.30
N ARG A 13 1.31 3.48 -15.50
CA ARG A 13 1.94 2.20 -15.90
C ARG A 13 1.79 1.13 -14.82
N CYS A 14 2.07 1.45 -13.56
CA CYS A 14 2.00 0.49 -12.46
C CYS A 14 0.56 0.14 -12.05
N GLU A 15 -0.39 1.05 -12.24
CA GLU A 15 -1.82 0.78 -12.07
C GLU A 15 -2.34 -0.18 -13.15
N ALA A 16 -1.82 -0.08 -14.38
CA ALA A 16 -2.11 -1.00 -15.47
C ALA A 16 -1.39 -2.37 -15.33
N ASP A 17 -0.18 -2.35 -14.80
CA ASP A 17 0.66 -3.54 -14.58
C ASP A 17 1.42 -3.44 -13.26
N ALA A 18 0.86 -4.07 -12.23
CA ALA A 18 1.45 -4.09 -10.89
C ALA A 18 2.81 -4.82 -10.83
N THR A 19 3.19 -5.60 -11.85
CA THR A 19 4.52 -6.24 -11.89
C THR A 19 5.64 -5.25 -12.22
N ALA A 20 5.30 -4.13 -12.89
CA ALA A 20 6.24 -3.07 -13.20
C ALA A 20 6.68 -2.25 -11.97
N VAL A 21 6.02 -2.44 -10.82
CA VAL A 21 6.31 -1.71 -9.57
C VAL A 21 7.73 -1.96 -9.08
N ALA A 22 8.20 -3.22 -9.12
CA ALA A 22 9.52 -3.57 -8.59
C ALA A 22 10.64 -2.80 -9.31
N ASP A 23 10.60 -2.76 -10.63
CA ASP A 23 11.56 -2.03 -11.46
C ASP A 23 11.40 -0.50 -11.32
N ALA A 24 10.17 -0.02 -11.13
CA ALA A 24 9.86 1.40 -11.01
C ALA A 24 10.13 1.98 -9.62
N ARG A 25 10.35 1.12 -8.61
CA ARG A 25 10.36 1.49 -7.19
C ARG A 25 11.33 2.63 -6.86
N PRO A 26 12.63 2.56 -7.24
CA PRO A 26 13.60 3.58 -6.82
C PRO A 26 13.28 4.97 -7.38
N ASP A 27 12.91 5.02 -8.67
CA ASP A 27 12.60 6.27 -9.37
C ASP A 27 11.27 6.85 -8.90
N GLY A 28 10.26 6.00 -8.72
CA GLY A 28 8.94 6.41 -8.29
C GLY A 28 8.93 6.92 -6.84
N ASP A 29 9.66 6.28 -5.92
CA ASP A 29 9.74 6.72 -4.52
C ASP A 29 10.41 8.09 -4.38
N ALA A 30 11.47 8.34 -5.17
CA ALA A 30 12.15 9.63 -5.22
C ALA A 30 11.22 10.73 -5.77
N LEU A 31 10.54 10.46 -6.88
CA LEU A 31 9.59 11.40 -7.50
C LEU A 31 8.36 11.65 -6.62
N ALA A 32 7.84 10.63 -5.96
CA ALA A 32 6.71 10.72 -5.06
C ALA A 32 7.01 11.64 -3.88
N SER A 33 8.20 11.50 -3.28
CA SER A 33 8.65 12.37 -2.20
C SER A 33 8.82 13.84 -2.64
N GLU A 34 9.23 14.07 -3.90
CA GLU A 34 9.39 15.42 -4.47
C GLU A 34 8.04 16.08 -4.80
N VAL A 35 7.09 15.30 -5.33
CA VAL A 35 5.78 15.82 -5.79
C VAL A 35 4.78 15.97 -4.64
N GLY A 36 4.74 14.98 -3.74
CA GLY A 36 3.82 14.92 -2.61
C GLY A 36 2.33 14.82 -2.99
N GLY A 37 1.47 14.90 -1.97
CA GLY A 37 0.03 15.05 -2.13
C GLY A 37 -0.66 13.82 -2.72
N GLU A 38 -1.67 14.04 -3.57
CA GLU A 38 -2.50 12.96 -4.12
C GLU A 38 -1.74 12.05 -5.08
N LEU A 39 -0.79 12.59 -5.85
CA LEU A 39 -0.03 11.78 -6.79
C LEU A 39 0.99 10.87 -6.09
N GLU A 40 1.59 11.36 -4.99
CA GLU A 40 2.38 10.53 -4.07
C GLU A 40 1.51 9.40 -3.49
N LEU A 41 0.29 9.72 -3.03
CA LEU A 41 -0.64 8.71 -2.51
C LEU A 41 -0.95 7.63 -3.55
N ARG A 42 -1.29 8.01 -4.79
CA ARG A 42 -1.56 7.06 -5.89
C ARG A 42 -0.36 6.15 -6.16
N TRP A 43 0.86 6.71 -6.14
CA TRP A 43 2.08 5.92 -6.25
C TRP A 43 2.20 4.88 -5.14
N TRP A 44 2.03 5.27 -3.88
CA TRP A 44 2.08 4.32 -2.76
C TRP A 44 0.98 3.26 -2.80
N VAL A 45 -0.20 3.58 -3.31
CA VAL A 45 -1.27 2.59 -3.52
C VAL A 45 -0.86 1.56 -4.59
N ALA A 46 -0.28 2.00 -5.71
CA ALA A 46 0.21 1.11 -6.75
C ALA A 46 1.33 0.20 -6.22
N VAL A 47 2.21 0.75 -5.39
CA VAL A 47 3.25 0.01 -4.68
C VAL A 47 2.67 -1.09 -3.81
N ILE A 48 1.72 -0.76 -2.92
CA ILE A 48 1.15 -1.75 -1.99
C ILE A 48 0.50 -2.87 -2.79
N ARG A 49 -0.21 -2.56 -3.88
CA ARG A 49 -0.77 -3.57 -4.79
C ARG A 49 0.28 -4.43 -5.47
N GLY A 50 1.44 -3.88 -5.83
CA GLY A 50 2.60 -4.64 -6.29
C GLY A 50 3.09 -5.64 -5.23
N VAL A 51 3.30 -5.16 -4.00
CA VAL A 51 3.75 -5.99 -2.88
C VAL A 51 2.71 -7.05 -2.48
N MET A 52 1.42 -6.77 -2.60
CA MET A 52 0.37 -7.77 -2.36
C MET A 52 0.50 -9.00 -3.27
N ARG A 53 1.03 -8.84 -4.49
CA ARG A 53 1.18 -9.94 -5.44
C ARG A 53 2.35 -10.85 -5.10
N GLU A 54 3.44 -10.26 -4.61
CA GLU A 54 4.66 -10.95 -4.26
C GLU A 54 5.23 -10.36 -2.96
N PRO A 55 4.61 -10.70 -1.81
CA PRO A 55 5.01 -10.14 -0.54
C PRO A 55 6.38 -10.72 -0.13
N PRO A 56 7.38 -9.88 0.20
CA PRO A 56 8.70 -10.36 0.59
C PRO A 56 8.68 -11.11 1.93
N ASP A 57 7.75 -10.74 2.80
CA ASP A 57 7.44 -11.39 4.07
C ASP A 57 5.96 -11.21 4.44
N GLY A 58 5.53 -11.84 5.53
CA GLY A 58 4.12 -11.85 5.94
C GLY A 58 3.58 -10.55 6.52
N ASP A 59 4.45 -9.58 6.80
CA ASP A 59 4.08 -8.31 7.45
C ASP A 59 4.25 -7.11 6.52
N ALA A 60 5.07 -7.20 5.47
CA ALA A 60 5.44 -6.09 4.59
C ALA A 60 4.24 -5.29 4.04
N VAL A 61 3.15 -5.97 3.65
CA VAL A 61 1.92 -5.30 3.17
C VAL A 61 1.26 -4.48 4.28
N ARG A 62 1.22 -5.01 5.50
CA ARG A 62 0.63 -4.31 6.67
C ARG A 62 1.51 -3.18 7.15
N GLU A 63 2.82 -3.37 7.18
CA GLU A 63 3.77 -2.32 7.56
C GLU A 63 3.65 -1.14 6.61
N LEU A 64 3.72 -1.38 5.29
CA LEU A 64 3.54 -0.34 4.27
C LEU A 64 2.19 0.37 4.38
N TYR A 65 1.10 -0.38 4.56
CA TYR A 65 -0.22 0.22 4.73
C TYR A 65 -0.31 1.06 6.01
N GLY A 66 0.22 0.55 7.13
CA GLY A 66 0.25 1.24 8.42
C GLY A 66 1.05 2.54 8.37
N GLU A 67 2.24 2.50 7.78
CA GLU A 67 3.06 3.69 7.54
C GLU A 67 2.31 4.75 6.71
N LEU A 68 1.55 4.33 5.70
CA LEU A 68 0.79 5.24 4.85
C LEU A 68 -0.39 5.88 5.59
N VAL A 69 -1.12 5.10 6.39
CA VAL A 69 -2.19 5.61 7.26
C VAL A 69 -1.63 6.59 8.28
N ASP A 70 -0.49 6.29 8.89
CA ASP A 70 0.16 7.17 9.86
C ASP A 70 0.70 8.45 9.19
N ARG A 71 1.30 8.35 8.00
CA ARG A 71 1.78 9.49 7.22
C ARG A 71 0.66 10.47 6.89
N TYR A 72 -0.51 9.96 6.51
CA TYR A 72 -1.65 10.80 6.14
C TYR A 72 -2.68 11.00 7.26
N ARG A 73 -2.35 10.64 8.50
CA ARG A 73 -3.29 10.71 9.65
C ARG A 73 -3.96 12.08 9.81
N GLU A 74 -3.25 13.16 9.54
CA GLU A 74 -3.75 14.53 9.65
C GLU A 74 -4.51 15.02 8.40
N ARG A 75 -4.64 14.16 7.37
CA ARG A 75 -5.29 14.41 6.09
C ARG A 75 -6.44 13.45 5.86
N PRO A 76 -7.61 13.67 6.51
CA PRO A 76 -8.74 12.73 6.49
C PRO A 76 -9.26 12.42 5.07
N GLU A 77 -9.11 13.35 4.14
CA GLU A 77 -9.44 13.17 2.73
C GLU A 77 -8.58 12.07 2.07
N LEU A 78 -7.28 12.01 2.39
CA LEU A 78 -6.35 11.01 1.86
C LEU A 78 -6.51 9.67 2.57
N VAL A 79 -6.76 9.67 3.88
CA VAL A 79 -7.04 8.44 4.64
C VAL A 79 -8.31 7.76 4.13
N THR A 80 -9.31 8.53 3.69
CA THR A 80 -10.55 7.98 3.12
C THR A 80 -10.28 7.16 1.86
N VAL A 81 -9.31 7.58 1.04
CA VAL A 81 -8.86 6.85 -0.16
C VAL A 81 -8.16 5.54 0.19
N LEU A 82 -7.55 5.44 1.38
CA LEU A 82 -6.87 4.23 1.85
C LEU A 82 -7.82 3.14 2.39
N ARG A 83 -9.04 3.50 2.79
CA ARG A 83 -9.99 2.54 3.35
C ARG A 83 -10.27 1.33 2.44
N PRO A 84 -10.60 1.51 1.13
CA PRO A 84 -10.80 0.38 0.22
C PRO A 84 -9.56 -0.53 0.12
N LEU A 85 -8.35 0.04 0.18
CA LEU A 85 -7.12 -0.73 0.16
C LEU A 85 -6.97 -1.59 1.43
N GLY A 86 -7.30 -1.04 2.61
CA GLY A 86 -7.33 -1.81 3.85
C GLY A 86 -8.37 -2.94 3.85
N ASP A 87 -9.51 -2.75 3.18
CA ASP A 87 -10.52 -3.80 2.98
C ASP A 87 -10.01 -4.89 2.04
N GLU A 88 -9.31 -4.52 0.96
CA GLU A 88 -8.66 -5.44 0.02
C GLU A 88 -7.59 -6.31 0.72
N ILE A 89 -6.71 -5.71 1.52
CA ILE A 89 -5.71 -6.44 2.33
C ILE A 89 -6.40 -7.48 3.20
N ARG A 90 -7.42 -7.07 3.97
CA ARG A 90 -8.15 -7.97 4.88
C ARG A 90 -8.85 -9.11 4.15
N ALA A 91 -9.41 -8.85 2.98
CA ALA A 91 -10.04 -9.87 2.16
C ALA A 91 -9.02 -10.90 1.66
N LEU A 92 -7.85 -10.45 1.19
CA LEU A 92 -6.77 -11.31 0.73
C LEU A 92 -6.20 -12.16 1.87
N GLU A 93 -6.00 -11.58 3.05
CA GLU A 93 -5.60 -12.32 4.26
C GLU A 93 -6.62 -13.39 4.65
N ALA A 94 -7.92 -13.05 4.63
CA ALA A 94 -8.99 -13.99 4.98
C ALA A 94 -9.09 -15.15 3.98
N SER A 95 -8.75 -14.92 2.71
CA SER A 95 -8.70 -15.94 1.67
C SER A 95 -7.42 -16.81 1.71
N GLY A 96 -6.42 -16.42 2.50
CA GLY A 96 -5.09 -17.05 2.52
C GLY A 96 -4.19 -16.67 1.34
N ALA A 97 -4.61 -15.74 0.48
CA ALA A 97 -3.82 -15.21 -0.63
C ALA A 97 -2.68 -14.29 -0.16
N LEU A 98 -2.85 -13.65 1.00
CA LEU A 98 -1.75 -13.00 1.71
C LEU A 98 -1.41 -13.77 2.98
N PRO A 99 -0.11 -13.88 3.33
CA PRO A 99 0.27 -14.40 4.62
C PRO A 99 -0.33 -13.48 5.68
N SER A 100 -1.05 -14.08 6.64
CA SER A 100 -1.43 -13.37 7.84
C SER A 100 -0.58 -13.94 8.96
N THR A 101 0.44 -13.19 9.39
CA THR A 101 0.96 -13.25 10.76
C THR A 101 -0.19 -12.83 11.68
N LEU A 102 -1.14 -13.75 11.84
CA LEU A 102 -1.96 -13.76 13.03
C LEU A 102 -0.95 -13.91 14.17
N VAL A 103 -0.58 -12.80 14.80
CA VAL A 103 -0.32 -12.83 16.24
C VAL A 103 -1.50 -13.61 16.77
N ALA A 104 -1.25 -14.84 17.23
CA ALA A 104 -2.27 -15.71 17.78
C ALA A 104 -3.07 -14.84 18.75
N ARG A 105 -4.28 -14.43 18.34
CA ARG A 105 -5.17 -13.70 19.23
C ARG A 105 -5.43 -14.72 20.32
N SER A 106 -4.73 -14.58 21.45
CA SER A 106 -4.95 -15.38 22.65
C SER A 106 -6.45 -15.56 22.79
N THR A 107 -6.88 -16.80 22.68
CA THR A 107 -8.28 -17.21 22.83
C THR A 107 -8.75 -16.59 24.14
N ARG A 108 -9.57 -15.53 24.07
CA ARG A 108 -10.09 -14.88 25.26
C ARG A 108 -10.96 -15.92 25.95
N PRO A 109 -10.63 -16.40 27.16
CA PRO A 109 -11.46 -17.40 27.81
C PRO A 109 -12.86 -16.80 28.05
N PRO A 110 -13.93 -17.60 27.89
CA PRO A 110 -15.28 -17.14 28.15
C PRO A 110 -15.36 -16.68 29.60
N ARG A 111 -15.82 -15.44 29.80
CA ARG A 111 -16.20 -14.94 31.14
C ARG A 111 -17.37 -15.80 31.63
N ARG A 112 -17.14 -16.54 32.71
CA ARG A 112 -18.21 -17.12 33.53
C ARG A 112 -18.90 -16.02 34.33
#